data_AF-A0A2Y9LVG2-F1
#
_entry.id   AF-A0A2Y9LVG2-F1
#
_cell.length_a   1.000
_cell.length_b   1.000
_cell.length_c   1.000
_cell.angle_alpha   90.00
_cell.angle_beta   90.00
_cell.angle_gamma   90.00
#
_symmetry.space_group_name_H-M   'P 1'
#
loop_
_entity.id
_entity.type
_entity.pdbx_description
1 polymer ?
#
loop_
_entity_poly.entity_id
_entity_poly.type
_entity_poly.pdbx_seq_one_letter_code
_entity_poly.pdbx_strand_id
1 'polypeptide(L)'
;MAAAVLKRFWPRSRGETGDTAAAKPGVWARLGAWARALLRDYAEACGDAAAAARARPVRAAVYVGLLGGAAACCALAPSEAAFEEALLDASGTLLLLAPATRNRDSEAFVQRLLWLRGRGCLRHVSLGLCSLVYEAPFDAQASLYQARCRYLQPRWVDFPDRILDVGFVGRWWVLGTRMRDCDINEDEFLHLPAHLRVVGPHQLHSEANERLFDEKFKPVVLTDDQVDQALWEEQVLQKEKKDQLALSQADPLVPSEVAR
;
A
#
# COMPACT_ATOMS: atom_id res chain seq x y z
N MET A 1 27.98 -44.90 66.20
CA MET A 1 28.13 -45.50 67.54
C MET A 1 29.19 -44.75 68.31
N ALA A 2 28.87 -44.33 69.54
CA ALA A 2 29.73 -43.83 70.63
C ALA A 2 30.61 -42.58 70.34
N ALA A 3 30.34 -41.38 70.87
CA ALA A 3 30.25 -40.89 72.27
C ALA A 3 31.60 -40.88 73.03
N ALA A 4 32.14 -39.67 73.27
CA ALA A 4 32.77 -39.19 74.52
C ALA A 4 33.55 -37.88 74.21
N VAL A 5 33.18 -36.68 74.67
CA VAL A 5 33.20 -36.13 76.05
C VAL A 5 34.60 -35.68 76.50
N LEU A 6 34.78 -34.35 76.61
CA LEU A 6 35.45 -33.56 77.68
C LEU A 6 35.98 -32.25 77.07
N LYS A 7 35.21 -31.16 77.19
CA LYS A 7 35.33 -30.13 78.24
C LYS A 7 36.68 -29.42 78.28
N ARG A 8 36.52 -28.09 78.34
CA ARG A 8 37.33 -27.13 79.10
C ARG A 8 38.43 -26.46 78.29
N PHE A 9 38.15 -25.24 77.82
CA PHE A 9 38.84 -24.05 78.31
C PHE A 9 38.07 -22.81 77.85
N TRP A 10 37.38 -22.19 78.79
CA TRP A 10 36.89 -20.82 78.66
C TRP A 10 37.96 -19.89 79.23
N PRO A 11 38.44 -18.88 78.49
CA PRO A 11 39.01 -17.71 79.11
C PRO A 11 37.95 -16.62 79.21
N ARG A 12 37.79 -16.13 80.45
CA ARG A 12 36.98 -14.97 80.82
C ARG A 12 37.83 -13.72 80.58
N SER A 13 37.42 -12.87 79.66
CA SER A 13 37.76 -11.44 79.58
C SER A 13 36.43 -10.71 79.42
N ARG A 14 35.86 -10.09 80.46
CA ARG A 14 36.09 -8.72 80.98
C ARG A 14 36.14 -7.70 79.84
N GLY A 15 35.06 -6.92 79.77
CA GLY A 15 34.77 -6.03 78.65
C GLY A 15 35.72 -4.86 78.51
N GLU A 16 35.87 -4.46 77.25
CA GLU A 16 36.28 -3.13 76.83
C GLU A 16 35.42 -2.74 75.63
N THR A 17 35.02 -1.48 75.67
CA THR A 17 34.27 -0.71 74.71
C THR A 17 34.99 -0.58 73.37
N GLY A 18 34.23 -0.55 72.28
CA GLY A 18 34.68 0.03 71.01
C GLY A 18 35.35 -0.96 70.06
N ASP A 19 34.55 -1.60 69.22
CA ASP A 19 34.56 -1.31 67.79
C ASP A 19 33.58 -2.27 67.12
N THR A 20 32.49 -1.70 66.60
CA THR A 20 31.60 -2.41 65.68
C THR A 20 32.39 -2.70 64.41
N ALA A 21 33.08 -3.83 64.38
CA ALA A 21 33.66 -4.38 63.17
C ALA A 21 32.51 -4.61 62.18
N ALA A 22 32.30 -3.63 61.29
CA ALA A 22 31.28 -3.67 60.26
C ALA A 22 31.53 -4.92 59.40
N ALA A 23 30.71 -5.95 59.62
CA ALA A 23 30.71 -7.15 58.81
C ALA A 23 30.56 -6.72 57.35
N LYS A 24 31.55 -7.03 56.50
CA LYS A 24 31.53 -6.67 55.09
C LYS A 24 30.22 -7.21 54.50
N PRO A 25 29.33 -6.36 53.99
CA PRO A 25 28.04 -6.82 53.49
C PRO A 25 28.31 -7.86 52.40
N GLY A 26 27.67 -9.03 52.53
CA GLY A 26 27.78 -10.09 51.54
C GLY A 26 27.46 -9.55 50.14
N VAL A 27 28.07 -10.15 49.11
CA VAL A 27 27.94 -9.70 47.72
C VAL A 27 26.46 -9.49 47.32
N TRP A 28 25.57 -10.36 47.78
CA TRP A 28 24.11 -10.27 47.60
C TRP A 28 23.47 -9.02 48.22
N ALA A 29 23.92 -8.59 49.40
CA ALA A 29 23.42 -7.37 50.04
C ALA A 29 23.89 -6.11 49.29
N ARG A 30 25.12 -6.14 48.75
CA ARG A 30 25.65 -5.05 47.90
C ARG A 30 24.92 -4.98 46.56
N LEU A 31 24.63 -6.13 45.95
CA LEU A 31 23.89 -6.23 44.69
C LEU A 31 22.43 -5.79 44.87
N GLY A 32 21.81 -6.13 46.00
CA GLY A 32 20.47 -5.64 46.36
C GLY A 32 20.42 -4.13 46.63
N ALA A 33 21.43 -3.57 47.31
CA ALA A 33 21.53 -2.13 47.51
C ALA A 33 21.75 -1.38 46.19
N TRP A 34 22.60 -1.92 45.31
CA TRP A 34 22.84 -1.40 43.96
C TRP A 34 21.57 -1.45 43.09
N ALA A 35 20.87 -2.58 43.05
CA ALA A 35 19.63 -2.73 42.30
C ALA A 35 18.56 -1.75 42.80
N ARG A 36 18.48 -1.52 44.12
CA ARG A 36 17.55 -0.55 44.70
C ARG A 36 17.90 0.90 44.36
N ALA A 37 19.19 1.24 44.33
CA ALA A 37 19.64 2.56 43.87
C ALA A 37 19.30 2.76 42.39
N LEU A 38 19.61 1.77 41.55
CA LEU A 38 19.30 1.80 40.12
C LEU A 38 17.80 1.97 39.86
N LEU A 39 16.94 1.25 40.58
CA LEU A 39 15.49 1.40 40.45
C LEU A 39 15.00 2.79 40.85
N ARG A 40 15.62 3.41 41.86
CA ARG A 40 15.30 4.80 42.25
C ARG A 40 15.72 5.78 41.18
N ASP A 41 16.92 5.63 40.62
CA ASP A 41 17.42 6.50 39.55
C ASP A 41 16.49 6.45 38.32
N TYR A 42 16.01 5.27 37.92
CA TYR A 42 15.03 5.13 36.84
C TYR A 42 13.65 5.71 37.18
N ALA A 43 13.18 5.55 38.43
CA ALA A 43 11.90 6.12 38.86
C ALA A 43 11.93 7.65 38.85
N GLU A 44 13.03 8.25 39.32
CA GLU A 44 13.28 9.69 39.27
C GLU A 44 13.34 10.17 37.81
N ALA A 45 14.09 9.48 36.95
CA ALA A 45 14.16 9.81 35.52
C ALA A 45 12.78 9.76 34.83
N CYS A 46 11.93 8.79 35.17
CA CYS A 46 10.55 8.72 34.68
C CYS A 46 9.69 9.89 35.21
N GLY A 47 9.87 10.28 36.47
CA GLY A 47 9.20 11.43 37.08
C GLY A 47 9.57 12.74 36.36
N ASP A 48 10.86 12.95 36.10
CA ASP A 48 11.38 14.11 35.38
C ASP A 48 10.91 14.13 33.93
N ALA A 49 10.88 12.98 33.26
CA ALA A 49 10.35 12.86 31.91
C ALA A 49 8.85 13.23 31.85
N ALA A 50 8.05 12.80 32.83
CA ALA A 50 6.64 13.15 32.92
C ALA A 50 6.43 14.64 33.20
N ALA A 51 7.24 15.24 34.09
CA ALA A 51 7.21 16.66 34.35
C ALA A 51 7.59 17.48 33.10
N ALA A 52 8.63 17.07 32.38
CA ALA A 52 9.06 17.68 31.13
C ALA A 52 7.99 17.56 30.02
N ALA A 53 7.30 16.42 29.94
CA ALA A 53 6.21 16.21 29.00
C ALA A 53 5.03 17.13 29.26
N ARG A 54 4.65 17.33 30.53
CA ARG A 54 3.61 18.29 30.94
C ARG A 54 3.99 19.74 30.67
N ALA A 55 5.26 20.09 30.88
CA ALA A 55 5.75 21.44 30.63
C ALA A 55 5.77 21.80 29.13
N ARG A 56 6.00 20.83 28.24
CA ARG A 56 6.12 21.04 26.79
C ARG A 56 5.40 19.92 26.01
N PRO A 57 4.05 19.92 25.96
CA PRO A 57 3.28 18.81 25.39
C PRO A 57 3.55 18.61 23.90
N VAL A 58 3.75 19.69 23.13
CA VAL A 58 4.03 19.60 21.69
C VAL A 58 5.36 18.87 21.44
N ARG A 59 6.43 19.19 22.18
CA ARG A 59 7.73 18.54 22.01
C ARG A 59 7.66 17.06 22.42
N ALA A 60 6.97 16.78 23.51
CA ALA A 60 6.76 15.41 23.97
C ALA A 60 5.99 14.58 22.93
N ALA A 61 4.92 15.13 22.34
CA ALA A 61 4.17 14.48 21.27
C ALA A 61 5.05 14.19 20.04
N VAL A 62 5.93 15.12 19.65
CA VAL A 62 6.88 14.89 18.55
C VAL A 62 7.86 13.76 18.88
N TYR A 63 8.45 13.74 20.08
CA TYR A 63 9.39 12.67 20.47
C TYR A 63 8.72 11.31 20.57
N VAL A 64 7.52 11.24 21.18
CA VAL A 64 6.74 9.99 21.26
C VAL A 64 6.30 9.54 19.87
N GLY A 65 5.86 10.47 19.02
CA GLY A 65 5.51 10.19 17.63
C GLY A 65 6.70 9.67 16.81
N LEU A 66 7.89 10.25 16.98
CA LEU A 66 9.10 9.79 16.30
C LEU A 66 9.54 8.42 16.80
N LEU A 67 9.54 8.20 18.12
CA LEU A 67 9.91 6.90 18.71
C LEU A 67 8.91 5.81 18.32
N GLY A 68 7.61 6.10 18.43
CA GLY A 68 6.54 5.18 18.06
C GLY A 68 6.54 4.91 16.55
N GLY A 69 6.72 5.94 15.73
CA GLY A 69 6.87 5.82 14.28
C GLY A 69 8.07 4.96 13.89
N ALA A 70 9.23 5.19 14.51
CA ALA A 70 10.42 4.39 14.29
C ALA A 70 10.21 2.93 14.69
N ALA A 71 9.62 2.68 15.87
CA ALA A 71 9.32 1.33 16.34
C ALA A 71 8.34 0.60 15.40
N ALA A 72 7.29 1.30 14.95
CA ALA A 72 6.33 0.78 13.98
C ALA A 72 6.99 0.47 12.63
N CYS A 73 7.85 1.36 12.13
CA CYS A 73 8.60 1.13 10.89
C CYS A 73 9.53 -0.08 11.01
N CYS A 74 10.22 -0.24 12.14
CA CYS A 74 11.04 -1.42 12.40
C CYS A 74 10.23 -2.71 12.44
N ALA A 75 9.04 -2.68 13.08
CA ALA A 75 8.17 -3.85 13.17
C ALA A 75 7.53 -4.21 11.81
N LEU A 76 7.32 -3.21 10.95
CA LEU A 76 6.72 -3.36 9.63
C LEU A 76 7.76 -3.43 8.50
N ALA A 77 9.05 -3.48 8.81
CA ALA A 77 10.09 -3.57 7.79
C ALA A 77 9.98 -4.93 7.08
N PRO A 78 9.74 -4.98 5.75
CA PRO A 78 9.48 -6.23 5.05
C PRO A 78 10.76 -7.08 4.97
N SER A 79 10.60 -8.39 5.16
CA SER A 79 11.67 -9.38 5.06
C SER A 79 11.94 -9.81 3.62
N GLU A 80 13.03 -10.53 3.39
CA GLU A 80 13.32 -11.16 2.08
C GLU A 80 12.18 -12.09 1.64
N ALA A 81 11.63 -12.89 2.55
CA ALA A 81 10.49 -13.76 2.26
C ALA A 81 9.24 -12.98 1.82
N ALA A 82 8.99 -11.80 2.40
CA ALA A 82 7.88 -10.94 2.00
C ALA A 82 8.09 -10.36 0.59
N PHE A 83 9.34 -10.13 0.16
CA PHE A 83 9.64 -9.74 -1.22
C PHE A 83 9.38 -10.89 -2.19
N GLU A 84 9.85 -12.08 -1.85
CA GLU A 84 9.67 -13.29 -2.64
C GLU A 84 8.19 -13.61 -2.86
N GLU A 85 7.37 -13.51 -1.80
CA GLU A 85 5.92 -13.65 -1.89
C GLU A 85 5.31 -12.60 -2.83
N ALA A 86 5.63 -11.33 -2.62
CA ALA A 86 5.09 -10.25 -3.46
C ALA A 86 5.50 -10.37 -4.94
N LEU A 87 6.74 -10.81 -5.22
CA LEU A 87 7.23 -11.03 -6.57
C LEU A 87 6.51 -12.21 -7.26
N LEU A 88 6.30 -13.31 -6.54
CA LEU A 88 5.58 -14.46 -7.07
C LEU A 88 4.09 -14.15 -7.27
N ASP A 89 3.48 -13.42 -6.35
CA ASP A 89 2.08 -12.96 -6.49
C ASP A 89 1.92 -12.04 -7.71
N ALA A 90 2.81 -11.04 -7.86
CA ALA A 90 2.85 -10.17 -9.04
C ALA A 90 3.05 -10.93 -10.36
N SER A 91 3.86 -12.00 -10.34
CA SER A 91 4.01 -12.88 -11.50
C SER A 91 2.72 -13.67 -11.79
N GLY A 92 2.03 -14.12 -10.74
CA GLY A 92 0.75 -14.80 -10.82
C GLY A 92 -0.33 -13.90 -11.44
N THR A 93 -0.43 -12.65 -10.98
CA THR A 93 -1.39 -11.68 -11.55
C THR A 93 -1.11 -11.40 -13.03
N LEU A 94 0.16 -11.27 -13.42
CA LEU A 94 0.54 -11.09 -14.84
C LEU A 94 0.26 -12.32 -15.71
N LEU A 95 0.25 -13.53 -15.15
CA LEU A 95 -0.07 -14.75 -15.87
C LEU A 95 -1.57 -14.88 -16.18
N LEU A 96 -2.43 -14.26 -15.39
CA LEU A 96 -3.88 -14.25 -15.61
C LEU A 96 -4.29 -13.33 -16.76
N LEU A 97 -3.48 -12.31 -17.04
CA LEU A 97 -3.75 -11.31 -18.06
C LEU A 97 -3.31 -11.78 -19.46
N ALA A 98 -4.07 -11.40 -20.49
CA ALA A 98 -3.73 -11.75 -21.87
C ALA A 98 -2.52 -10.93 -22.36
N PRO A 99 -1.69 -11.46 -23.27
CA PRO A 99 -0.53 -10.73 -23.82
C PRO A 99 -0.83 -9.39 -24.50
N ALA A 100 -2.08 -9.15 -24.91
CA ALA A 100 -2.51 -7.89 -25.50
C ALA A 100 -2.70 -6.79 -24.45
N THR A 101 -3.39 -7.10 -23.35
CA THR A 101 -3.78 -6.09 -22.34
C THR A 101 -2.70 -5.81 -21.30
N ARG A 102 -1.64 -6.62 -21.22
CA ARG A 102 -0.59 -6.45 -20.21
C ARG A 102 0.30 -5.26 -20.49
N ASN A 103 0.59 -4.49 -19.44
CA ASN A 103 1.60 -3.45 -19.48
C ASN A 103 3.00 -4.06 -19.69
N ARG A 104 3.65 -3.67 -20.79
CA ARG A 104 4.99 -4.16 -21.18
C ARG A 104 6.07 -3.82 -20.17
N ASP A 105 6.00 -2.64 -19.55
CA ASP A 105 7.00 -2.20 -18.58
C ASP A 105 6.92 -3.01 -17.29
N SER A 106 5.70 -3.28 -16.82
CA SER A 106 5.45 -4.10 -15.63
C SER A 106 5.88 -5.54 -15.87
N GLU A 107 5.53 -6.10 -17.05
CA GLU A 107 5.95 -7.44 -17.46
C GLU A 107 7.48 -7.55 -17.53
N ALA A 108 8.15 -6.62 -18.21
CA ALA A 108 9.61 -6.62 -18.34
C ALA A 108 10.31 -6.48 -16.98
N PHE A 109 9.79 -5.63 -16.09
CA PHE A 109 10.32 -5.45 -14.75
C PHE A 109 10.23 -6.73 -13.91
N VAL A 110 9.05 -7.37 -13.86
CA VAL A 110 8.85 -8.62 -13.11
C VAL A 110 9.67 -9.76 -13.70
N GLN A 111 9.73 -9.91 -15.03
CA GLN A 111 10.57 -10.91 -15.70
C GLN A 111 12.06 -10.70 -15.38
N ARG A 112 12.52 -9.45 -15.36
CA ARG A 112 13.90 -9.11 -14.95
C ARG A 112 14.17 -9.52 -13.50
N LEU A 113 13.25 -9.24 -12.59
CA LEU A 113 13.40 -9.65 -11.18
C LEU A 113 13.43 -11.18 -11.02
N LEU A 114 12.54 -11.90 -11.70
CA LEU A 114 12.53 -13.38 -11.70
C LEU A 114 13.81 -13.96 -12.30
N TRP A 115 14.37 -13.33 -13.33
CA TRP A 115 15.65 -13.71 -13.92
C TRP A 115 16.83 -13.48 -12.96
N LEU A 116 16.87 -12.33 -12.28
CA LEU A 116 17.89 -12.04 -11.26
C LEU A 116 17.80 -13.00 -10.07
N ARG A 117 16.58 -13.31 -9.65
CA ARG A 117 16.28 -14.33 -8.64
C ARG A 117 16.80 -15.70 -9.06
N GLY A 118 16.52 -16.13 -10.30
CA GLY A 118 17.02 -17.40 -10.84
C GLY A 118 18.54 -17.50 -10.89
N ARG A 119 19.24 -16.36 -10.95
CA ARG A 119 20.71 -16.26 -10.90
C ARG A 119 21.30 -16.13 -9.49
N GLY A 120 20.48 -16.05 -8.43
CA GLY A 120 20.97 -15.75 -7.07
C GLY A 120 21.61 -14.36 -6.94
N CYS A 121 21.30 -13.46 -7.87
CA CYS A 121 21.85 -12.11 -7.94
C CYS A 121 20.99 -11.09 -7.19
N LEU A 122 19.83 -11.48 -6.66
CA LEU A 122 18.97 -10.61 -5.89
C LEU A 122 19.39 -10.62 -4.41
N ARG A 123 19.52 -9.43 -3.80
CA ARG A 123 19.96 -9.28 -2.41
C ARG A 123 19.01 -8.43 -1.61
N HIS A 124 18.79 -8.83 -0.37
CA HIS A 124 18.05 -8.08 0.63
C HIS A 124 19.00 -7.50 1.68
N VAL A 125 18.73 -6.28 2.12
CA VAL A 125 19.33 -5.69 3.31
C VAL A 125 18.27 -4.98 4.13
N SER A 126 18.17 -5.31 5.43
CA SER A 126 17.33 -4.59 6.38
C SER A 126 18.15 -3.47 7.05
N LEU A 127 17.66 -2.24 6.94
CA LEU A 127 18.23 -1.04 7.57
C LEU A 127 17.53 -0.69 8.90
N GLY A 128 16.79 -1.64 9.47
CA GLY A 128 15.91 -1.42 10.62
C GLY A 128 14.58 -0.79 10.21
N LEU A 129 14.58 0.49 9.81
CA LEU A 129 13.35 1.24 9.49
C LEU A 129 12.80 0.96 8.09
N CYS A 130 13.66 0.54 7.17
CA CYS A 130 13.32 0.19 5.80
C CYS A 130 14.15 -1.01 5.37
N SER A 131 13.71 -1.64 4.29
CA SER A 131 14.40 -2.76 3.65
C SER A 131 14.72 -2.38 2.22
N LEU A 132 15.87 -2.79 1.71
CA LEU A 132 16.27 -2.55 0.33
C LEU A 132 16.49 -3.88 -0.36
N VAL A 133 16.05 -3.93 -1.62
CA VAL A 133 16.41 -5.01 -2.54
C VAL A 133 17.29 -4.42 -3.62
N TYR A 134 18.45 -5.02 -3.81
CA TYR A 134 19.44 -4.57 -4.80
C TYR A 134 19.98 -5.74 -5.60
N GLU A 135 20.49 -5.43 -6.78
CA GLU A 135 21.16 -6.39 -7.64
C GLU A 135 22.60 -6.60 -7.21
N ALA A 136 23.09 -7.83 -7.19
CA ALA A 136 24.49 -8.20 -7.08
C ALA A 136 25.02 -8.66 -8.46
N PRO A 137 26.30 -8.43 -8.79
CA PRO A 137 26.82 -8.79 -10.10
C PRO A 137 27.00 -10.30 -10.28
N PHE A 138 27.14 -11.02 -9.16
CA PHE A 138 27.35 -12.45 -9.10
C PHE A 138 26.53 -13.08 -7.96
N ASP A 139 26.31 -14.38 -8.05
CA ASP A 139 25.71 -15.19 -7.00
C ASP A 139 26.57 -15.23 -5.72
N ALA A 140 25.96 -15.54 -4.58
CA ALA A 140 26.59 -15.60 -3.26
C ALA A 140 27.61 -16.73 -3.19
N GLN A 141 27.28 -17.84 -3.87
CA GLN A 141 28.07 -19.05 -3.86
C GLN A 141 29.18 -18.99 -4.90
N ALA A 142 29.21 -17.95 -5.75
CA ALA A 142 30.29 -17.74 -6.70
C ALA A 142 31.64 -17.53 -5.96
N SER A 143 32.60 -18.39 -6.28
CA SER A 143 33.97 -18.36 -5.75
C SER A 143 35.00 -17.96 -6.81
N LEU A 144 34.55 -17.46 -7.96
CA LEU A 144 35.41 -16.95 -9.03
C LEU A 144 36.21 -15.74 -8.55
N TYR A 145 37.45 -15.60 -9.02
CA TYR A 145 38.30 -14.46 -8.71
C TYR A 145 37.61 -13.13 -9.06
N GLN A 146 36.90 -13.08 -10.18
CA GLN A 146 36.12 -11.91 -10.62
C GLN A 146 35.08 -11.47 -9.59
N ALA A 147 34.45 -12.42 -8.89
CA ALA A 147 33.43 -12.16 -7.87
C ALA A 147 34.02 -11.83 -6.49
N ARG A 148 35.25 -12.26 -6.19
CA ARG A 148 35.90 -12.07 -4.87
C ARG A 148 36.88 -10.90 -4.84
N CYS A 149 37.42 -10.49 -5.98
CA CYS A 149 38.38 -9.40 -6.05
C CYS A 149 37.75 -8.08 -5.59
N ARG A 150 38.32 -7.46 -4.55
CA ARG A 150 37.85 -6.19 -3.97
C ARG A 150 37.87 -5.03 -4.97
N TYR A 151 38.82 -5.03 -5.91
CA TYR A 151 38.97 -3.95 -6.89
C TYR A 151 37.96 -4.03 -8.05
N LEU A 152 37.34 -5.20 -8.25
CA LEU A 152 36.28 -5.42 -9.23
C LEU A 152 34.88 -5.23 -8.63
N GLN A 153 34.78 -5.04 -7.32
CA GLN A 153 33.50 -4.79 -6.67
C GLN A 153 32.92 -3.44 -7.11
N PRO A 154 31.59 -3.34 -7.22
CA PRO A 154 30.92 -2.10 -7.55
C PRO A 154 31.28 -1.02 -6.53
N ARG A 155 31.43 0.21 -7.02
CA ARG A 155 31.72 1.36 -6.16
C ARG A 155 30.46 1.76 -5.42
N TRP A 156 30.64 2.39 -4.26
CA TRP A 156 29.53 2.97 -3.49
C TRP A 156 28.76 4.05 -4.27
N VAL A 157 29.41 4.71 -5.24
CA VAL A 157 28.79 5.71 -6.12
C VAL A 157 27.77 5.08 -7.06
N ASP A 158 28.01 3.85 -7.51
CA ASP A 158 27.13 3.13 -8.45
C ASP A 158 26.04 2.32 -7.71
N PHE A 159 26.03 2.36 -6.38
CA PHE A 159 25.08 1.60 -5.56
C PHE A 159 23.61 2.03 -5.79
N PRO A 160 23.27 3.34 -5.88
CA PRO A 160 21.88 3.77 -6.08
C PRO A 160 21.25 3.21 -7.35
N ASP A 161 22.01 3.11 -8.44
CA ASP A 161 21.53 2.59 -9.73
C ASP A 161 21.22 1.09 -9.71
N ARG A 162 21.69 0.38 -8.67
CA ARG A 162 21.53 -1.07 -8.50
C ARG A 162 20.40 -1.40 -7.53
N ILE A 163 19.76 -0.40 -6.93
CA ILE A 163 18.59 -0.56 -6.07
C ILE A 163 17.39 -0.89 -6.96
N LEU A 164 16.72 -2.00 -6.67
CA LEU A 164 15.58 -2.50 -7.44
C LEU A 164 14.26 -2.10 -6.78
N ASP A 165 14.20 -2.22 -5.44
CA ASP A 165 13.00 -1.90 -4.67
C ASP A 165 13.33 -1.43 -3.25
N VAL A 166 12.42 -0.64 -2.70
CA VAL A 166 12.44 -0.12 -1.34
C VAL A 166 11.19 -0.60 -0.61
N GLY A 167 11.43 -1.36 0.45
CA GLY A 167 10.44 -1.84 1.38
C GLY A 167 10.27 -0.88 2.56
N PHE A 168 9.06 -0.37 2.74
CA PHE A 168 8.75 0.55 3.85
C PHE A 168 7.30 0.37 4.30
N VAL A 169 7.08 0.23 5.61
CA VAL A 169 5.74 0.06 6.22
C VAL A 169 4.95 -1.10 5.58
N GLY A 170 5.55 -2.29 5.60
CA GLY A 170 4.91 -3.56 5.23
C GLY A 170 4.68 -3.77 3.73
N ARG A 171 5.15 -2.87 2.87
CA ARG A 171 4.97 -2.98 1.41
C ARG A 171 6.25 -2.68 0.65
N TRP A 172 6.31 -3.22 -0.56
CA TRP A 172 7.33 -2.95 -1.57
C TRP A 172 6.83 -1.88 -2.53
N TRP A 173 7.47 -0.71 -2.52
CA TRP A 173 6.92 0.47 -3.18
C TRP A 173 7.13 0.47 -4.69
N VAL A 174 8.30 0.04 -5.18
CA VAL A 174 8.59 0.02 -6.62
C VAL A 174 7.80 -1.09 -7.29
N LEU A 175 7.81 -2.31 -6.74
CA LEU A 175 7.01 -3.41 -7.27
C LEU A 175 5.51 -3.06 -7.24
N GLY A 176 5.00 -2.53 -6.12
CA GLY A 176 3.59 -2.15 -6.00
C GLY A 176 3.15 -1.04 -6.97
N THR A 177 4.01 -0.03 -7.19
CA THR A 177 3.71 1.04 -8.16
C THR A 177 3.75 0.56 -9.60
N ARG A 178 4.72 -0.30 -9.95
CA ARG A 178 4.80 -0.93 -11.28
C ARG A 178 3.65 -1.89 -11.56
N MET A 179 3.12 -2.54 -10.52
CA MET A 179 2.01 -3.50 -10.64
C MET A 179 0.62 -2.87 -10.58
N ARG A 180 0.50 -1.58 -10.24
CA ARG A 180 -0.79 -0.91 -10.04
C ARG A 180 -1.68 -0.93 -11.29
N ASP A 181 -1.11 -0.61 -12.45
CA ASP A 181 -1.81 -0.51 -13.74
C ASP A 181 -1.23 -1.54 -14.72
N CYS A 182 -1.07 -2.79 -14.26
CA CYS A 182 -0.46 -3.87 -15.03
C CYS A 182 -1.38 -4.46 -16.12
N ASP A 183 -2.66 -4.14 -16.08
CA ASP A 183 -3.73 -4.54 -17.01
C ASP A 183 -4.04 -3.49 -18.08
N ILE A 184 -3.30 -2.39 -18.11
CA ILE A 184 -3.42 -1.33 -19.13
C ILE A 184 -2.21 -1.38 -20.05
N ASN A 185 -2.45 -1.61 -21.34
CA ASN A 185 -1.42 -1.51 -22.38
C ASN A 185 -1.55 -0.21 -23.17
N GLU A 186 -0.70 0.76 -22.86
CA GLU A 186 -0.66 2.07 -23.52
C GLU A 186 -0.41 1.99 -25.03
N ASP A 187 0.28 0.94 -25.50
CA ASP A 187 0.58 0.74 -26.92
C ASP A 187 -0.71 0.62 -27.76
N GLU A 188 -1.78 0.08 -27.18
CA GLU A 188 -3.08 -0.06 -27.86
C GLU A 188 -3.72 1.30 -28.14
N PHE A 189 -3.48 2.30 -27.30
CA PHE A 189 -4.17 3.59 -27.33
C PHE A 189 -3.41 4.69 -28.07
N LEU A 190 -2.22 4.41 -28.61
CA LEU A 190 -1.39 5.39 -29.32
C LEU A 190 -2.04 6.00 -30.56
N HIS A 191 -3.00 5.29 -31.17
CA HIS A 191 -3.75 5.77 -32.33
C HIS A 191 -4.80 6.85 -31.98
N LEU A 192 -5.10 7.04 -30.69
CA LEU A 192 -6.09 8.01 -30.23
C LEU A 192 -5.46 9.42 -30.04
N PRO A 193 -6.26 10.49 -30.26
CA PRO A 193 -5.86 11.85 -29.92
C PRO A 193 -5.45 12.00 -28.43
N ALA A 194 -4.57 12.98 -28.14
CA ALA A 194 -4.04 13.21 -26.79
C ALA A 194 -5.11 13.39 -25.71
N HIS A 195 -6.23 14.03 -26.02
CA HIS A 195 -7.32 14.28 -25.05
C HIS A 195 -8.10 13.01 -24.66
N LEU A 196 -8.02 11.92 -25.43
CA LEU A 196 -8.68 10.64 -25.13
C LEU A 196 -7.75 9.65 -24.41
N ARG A 197 -6.45 9.90 -24.38
CA ARG A 197 -5.45 9.04 -23.70
C ARG A 197 -5.33 9.34 -22.21
N VAL A 198 -5.80 10.49 -21.77
CA VAL A 198 -5.72 10.89 -20.35
C VAL A 198 -6.97 10.41 -19.63
N VAL A 199 -6.79 9.49 -18.67
CA VAL A 199 -7.88 9.01 -17.81
C VAL A 199 -7.79 9.68 -16.44
N GLY A 200 -8.84 10.42 -16.08
CA GLY A 200 -8.99 11.06 -14.78
C GLY A 200 -9.68 10.15 -13.76
N PRO A 201 -9.42 10.30 -12.44
CA PRO A 201 -10.08 9.47 -11.41
C PRO A 201 -11.61 9.52 -11.46
N HIS A 202 -12.18 10.69 -11.79
CA HIS A 202 -13.63 10.87 -11.91
C HIS A 202 -14.25 10.07 -13.07
N GLN A 203 -13.47 9.69 -14.09
CA GLN A 203 -13.95 8.87 -15.21
C GLN A 203 -14.00 7.38 -14.86
N LEU A 204 -13.30 6.96 -13.80
CA LEU A 204 -13.31 5.57 -13.31
C LEU A 204 -14.54 5.28 -12.44
N HIS A 205 -15.22 6.31 -11.94
CA HIS A 205 -16.42 6.16 -11.12
C HIS A 205 -17.68 6.15 -12.00
N SER A 206 -18.47 5.07 -11.92
CA SER A 206 -19.64 4.87 -12.79
C SER A 206 -20.86 5.75 -12.46
N GLU A 207 -20.91 6.33 -11.26
CA GLU A 207 -22.09 7.03 -10.74
C GLU A 207 -22.63 8.12 -11.69
N ALA A 208 -21.76 8.93 -12.29
CA ALA A 208 -22.17 9.97 -13.21
C ALA A 208 -22.73 9.39 -14.53
N ASN A 209 -22.12 8.32 -15.04
CA ASN A 209 -22.55 7.67 -16.27
C ASN A 209 -23.89 6.96 -16.09
N GLU A 210 -24.10 6.30 -14.94
CA GLU A 210 -25.37 5.67 -14.59
C GLU A 210 -26.50 6.70 -14.48
N ARG A 211 -26.25 7.82 -13.80
CA ARG A 211 -27.23 8.92 -13.72
C ARG A 211 -27.60 9.43 -15.11
N LEU A 212 -26.61 9.75 -15.94
CA LEU A 212 -26.84 10.23 -17.31
C LEU A 212 -27.56 9.19 -18.18
N PHE A 213 -27.30 7.90 -17.97
CA PHE A 213 -27.99 6.81 -18.64
C PHE A 213 -29.49 6.78 -18.26
N ASP A 214 -29.83 6.97 -16.99
CA ASP A 214 -31.21 7.04 -16.52
C ASP A 214 -31.95 8.27 -17.08
N GLU A 215 -31.25 9.39 -17.25
CA GLU A 215 -31.86 10.60 -17.81
C GLU A 215 -32.37 10.41 -19.24
N LYS A 216 -31.76 9.49 -20.00
CA LYS A 216 -32.20 9.14 -21.36
C LYS A 216 -33.65 8.62 -21.40
N PHE A 217 -34.12 7.98 -20.32
CA PHE A 217 -35.47 7.43 -20.24
C PHE A 217 -36.50 8.45 -19.71
N LYS A 218 -36.10 9.68 -19.40
CA LYS A 218 -37.05 10.73 -19.01
C LYS A 218 -37.95 11.05 -20.21
N PRO A 219 -39.28 11.08 -20.03
CA PRO A 219 -40.20 11.38 -21.12
C PRO A 219 -39.95 12.80 -21.63
N VAL A 220 -40.00 12.96 -22.95
CA VAL A 220 -39.95 14.28 -23.57
C VAL A 220 -41.25 15.00 -23.25
N VAL A 221 -41.14 16.14 -22.55
CA VAL A 221 -42.29 17.02 -22.29
C VAL A 221 -42.47 17.92 -23.50
N LEU A 222 -43.58 17.74 -24.22
CA LEU A 222 -43.98 18.63 -25.31
C LEU A 222 -44.54 19.92 -24.73
N THR A 223 -44.19 21.05 -25.32
CA THR A 223 -44.82 22.34 -24.99
C THR A 223 -46.22 22.40 -25.58
N ASP A 224 -47.14 23.14 -24.96
CA ASP A 224 -48.54 23.25 -25.42
C ASP A 224 -48.61 23.66 -26.90
N ASP A 225 -47.76 24.59 -27.35
CA ASP A 225 -47.68 25.00 -28.76
C ASP A 225 -47.35 23.84 -29.73
N GLN A 226 -46.54 22.87 -29.29
CA GLN A 226 -46.17 21.70 -30.11
C GLN A 226 -47.30 20.68 -30.14
N VAL A 227 -48.05 20.56 -29.04
CA VAL A 227 -49.24 19.72 -28.96
C VAL A 227 -50.34 20.31 -29.85
N ASP A 228 -50.56 21.62 -29.76
CA ASP A 228 -51.56 22.34 -30.57
C ASP A 228 -51.24 22.26 -32.06
N GLN A 229 -49.96 22.41 -32.43
CA GLN A 229 -49.51 22.23 -33.81
C GLN A 229 -49.77 20.81 -34.31
N ALA A 230 -49.44 19.78 -33.51
CA ALA A 230 -49.69 18.39 -33.89
C ALA A 230 -51.20 18.08 -34.02
N LEU A 231 -52.02 18.60 -33.11
CA LEU A 231 -53.48 18.44 -33.16
C LEU A 231 -54.07 19.14 -34.38
N TRP A 232 -53.57 20.33 -34.75
CA TRP A 232 -54.00 21.04 -35.95
C TRP A 232 -53.64 20.26 -37.22
N GLU A 233 -52.42 19.72 -37.30
CA GLU A 233 -51.98 18.88 -38.42
C GLU A 233 -52.84 17.62 -38.56
N GLU A 234 -53.17 16.96 -37.45
CA GLU A 234 -54.11 15.83 -37.46
C GLU A 234 -55.51 16.22 -37.95
N GLN A 235 -56.04 17.37 -37.51
CA GLN A 235 -57.34 17.87 -37.96
C GLN A 235 -57.36 18.15 -39.47
N VAL A 236 -56.28 18.74 -40.01
CA VAL A 236 -56.14 19.00 -41.45
C VAL A 236 -56.13 17.69 -42.22
N LEU A 237 -55.34 16.70 -41.80
CA LEU A 237 -55.28 15.39 -42.45
C LEU A 237 -56.62 14.65 -42.41
N GLN A 238 -57.38 14.77 -41.32
CA GLN A 238 -58.72 14.18 -41.22
C GLN A 238 -59.71 14.86 -42.17
N LYS A 239 -59.59 16.18 -42.35
CA LYS A 239 -60.41 16.92 -43.29
C LYS A 239 -60.10 16.53 -44.73
N GLU A 240 -58.83 16.45 -45.10
CA GLU A 240 -58.39 16.00 -46.43
C GLU A 240 -58.89 14.58 -46.75
N LYS A 241 -58.81 13.65 -45.78
CA LYS A 241 -59.36 12.30 -45.93
C LYS A 241 -60.88 12.29 -46.14
N LYS A 242 -61.62 13.12 -45.41
CA LYS A 242 -63.08 13.25 -45.58
C LYS A 242 -63.44 13.83 -46.94
N ASP A 243 -62.70 14.84 -47.40
CA ASP A 243 -62.92 15.46 -48.69
C ASP A 243 -62.63 14.46 -49.83
N GLN A 244 -61.56 13.66 -49.72
CA GLN A 244 -61.28 12.55 -50.64
C GLN A 244 -62.37 11.47 -50.63
N LEU A 245 -62.88 11.08 -49.46
CA LEU A 245 -63.98 10.13 -49.34
C LEU A 245 -65.28 10.67 -49.94
N ALA A 246 -65.60 11.94 -49.73
CA ALA A 246 -66.77 12.59 -50.32
C ALA A 246 -66.67 12.67 -51.85
N LEU A 247 -65.47 12.97 -52.38
CA LEU A 247 -65.21 12.92 -53.82
C LEU A 247 -65.39 11.51 -54.39
N SER A 248 -64.92 10.47 -53.68
CA SER A 248 -65.10 9.07 -54.12
C SER A 248 -66.57 8.58 -54.01
N GLN A 249 -67.37 9.12 -53.09
CA GLN A 249 -68.79 8.80 -52.92
C GLN A 249 -69.71 9.62 -53.84
N ALA A 250 -69.25 10.76 -54.36
CA ALA A 250 -69.96 11.53 -55.38
C ALA A 250 -69.82 10.92 -56.79
N ASP A 251 -68.88 9.98 -56.97
CA ASP A 251 -68.57 9.34 -58.25
C ASP A 251 -69.45 8.14 -58.72
N PRO A 252 -70.57 7.73 -58.08
CA PRO A 252 -71.51 6.78 -58.68
C PRO A 252 -72.75 7.43 -59.32
N LEU A 253 -72.83 8.77 -59.44
CA LEU A 253 -74.03 9.46 -59.94
C LEU A 253 -73.80 10.34 -61.19
N VAL A 254 -72.95 9.89 -62.11
CA VAL A 254 -73.05 10.33 -63.51
C VAL A 254 -73.98 9.34 -64.24
N PRO A 255 -75.23 9.71 -64.56
CA PRO A 255 -76.01 8.95 -65.53
C PRO A 255 -75.29 9.05 -66.87
N SER A 256 -74.97 7.89 -67.45
CA SER A 256 -74.54 7.81 -68.84
C SER A 256 -75.75 8.10 -69.73
N GLU A 257 -76.06 9.38 -69.93
CA GLU A 257 -77.04 9.81 -70.92
C GLU A 257 -76.38 10.31 -72.20
N VAL A 258 -76.49 9.43 -73.21
CA VAL A 258 -76.79 9.67 -74.64
C VAL A 258 -75.66 10.20 -75.56
N ALA A 259 -75.24 9.40 -76.54
CA ALA A 259 -75.72 9.51 -77.94
C ALA A 259 -74.88 8.70 -78.96
N ARG A 260 -75.60 7.91 -79.78
CA ARG A 260 -75.30 7.39 -81.14
C ARG A 260 -74.33 6.22 -81.32
#